data_AF-A0A9E5L0L3-F1
#
_entry.id   AF-A0A9E5L0L3-F1
#
_cell.length_a   1.000
_cell.length_b   1.000
_cell.length_c   1.000
_cell.angle_alpha   90.00
_cell.angle_beta   90.00
_cell.angle_gamma   90.00
#
_symmetry.space_group_name_H-M   'P 1'
#
loop_
_entity.id
_entity.type
_entity.pdbx_description
1 polymer ?
#
loop_
_entity_poly.entity_id
_entity_poly.type
_entity_poly.pdbx_seq_one_letter_code
_entity_poly.pdbx_strand_id
1 'polypeptide(L)'
;MTKNEMTVRNIFLGGKVYEITGSGYDAQGSRSRGEGRENEIFLQSWKHFFLGCFLNAHAKVNPPDAEHFLRYAIGDPTEAALIVLAKKA
;
A
#
# COMPACT_ATOMS: atom_id res chain seq x y z
N MET A 1 4.83 2.13 21.10
CA MET A 1 4.90 3.42 20.38
C MET A 1 4.77 3.15 18.89
N THR A 2 3.96 3.92 18.16
CA THR A 2 3.81 3.80 16.70
C THR A 2 4.69 4.84 16.01
N LYS A 3 5.03 4.63 14.73
CA LYS A 3 5.84 5.59 13.95
C LYS A 3 5.04 6.77 13.39
N ASN A 4 3.75 6.89 13.75
CA ASN A 4 2.80 7.80 13.12
C ASN A 4 2.70 7.65 11.59
N GLU A 5 3.01 6.46 11.07
CA GLU A 5 2.86 6.11 9.66
C GLU A 5 1.57 5.29 9.51
N MET A 6 0.57 5.84 8.83
CA MET A 6 -0.67 5.10 8.59
C MET A 6 -0.40 3.98 7.57
N THR A 7 -0.96 2.79 7.81
CA THR A 7 -0.72 1.62 6.95
C THR A 7 -2.00 0.83 6.77
N VAL A 8 -2.34 0.50 5.53
CA VAL A 8 -3.46 -0.42 5.24
C VAL A 8 -3.06 -1.82 5.69
N ARG A 9 -3.87 -2.43 6.56
CA ARG A 9 -3.66 -3.80 7.08
C ARG A 9 -4.61 -4.82 6.48
N ASN A 10 -5.82 -4.41 6.10
CA ASN A 10 -6.82 -5.30 5.52
C ASN A 10 -7.56 -4.57 4.39
N ILE A 11 -7.91 -5.28 3.34
CA ILE A 11 -8.81 -4.81 2.28
C ILE A 11 -9.93 -5.83 2.06
N PHE A 12 -11.14 -5.35 1.76
CA PHE A 12 -12.27 -6.20 1.41
C PHE A 12 -12.58 -6.04 -0.08
N LEU A 13 -12.43 -7.12 -0.85
CA LEU A 13 -12.65 -7.15 -2.29
C LEU A 13 -13.30 -8.46 -2.70
N GLY A 14 -14.31 -8.41 -3.59
CA GLY A 14 -14.96 -9.62 -4.12
C GLY A 14 -15.53 -10.56 -3.05
N GLY A 15 -16.03 -10.02 -1.94
CA GLY A 15 -16.59 -10.83 -0.85
C GLY A 15 -15.56 -11.47 0.10
N LYS A 16 -14.27 -11.13 -0.04
CA LYS A 16 -13.19 -11.68 0.78
C LYS A 16 -12.36 -10.57 1.43
N VAL A 17 -11.87 -10.83 2.64
CA VAL A 17 -10.88 -9.99 3.31
C VAL A 17 -9.48 -10.49 2.96
N TYR A 18 -8.60 -9.57 2.57
CA TYR A 18 -7.20 -9.82 2.29
C TYR A 18 -6.35 -9.05 3.29
N GLU A 19 -5.41 -9.76 3.91
CA GLU A 19 -4.43 -9.15 4.82
C GLU A 19 -3.24 -8.60 4.01
N ILE A 20 -2.85 -7.38 4.34
CA ILE A 20 -1.75 -6.65 3.73
C ILE A 20 -0.58 -6.62 4.71
N THR A 21 0.55 -7.23 4.33
CA THR A 21 1.76 -7.22 5.16
C THR A 21 2.65 -6.02 4.86
N GLY A 22 3.71 -5.88 5.65
CA GLY A 22 4.58 -4.71 5.67
C GLY A 22 4.05 -3.61 6.60
N SER A 23 4.91 -2.65 6.89
CA SER A 23 4.64 -1.58 7.86
C SER A 23 5.18 -0.27 7.35
N GLY A 24 4.51 0.82 7.71
CA GLY A 24 4.95 2.15 7.33
C GLY A 24 4.79 2.39 5.84
N TYR A 25 5.61 3.30 5.31
CA TYR A 25 5.55 3.69 3.91
C TYR A 25 6.51 2.93 3.01
N ASP A 26 7.10 1.83 3.49
CA ASP A 26 7.86 0.94 2.63
C ASP A 26 6.93 0.19 1.66
N ALA A 27 7.31 0.20 0.39
CA ALA A 27 6.62 -0.55 -0.64
C ALA A 27 6.97 -2.06 -0.58
N GLN A 28 7.95 -2.44 0.26
CA GLN A 28 8.24 -3.84 0.52
C GLN A 28 7.17 -4.45 1.45
N GLY A 29 6.46 -5.45 0.94
CA GLY A 29 5.44 -6.22 1.67
C GLY A 29 4.58 -7.02 0.70
N SER A 30 4.32 -8.29 1.02
CA SER A 30 3.44 -9.15 0.23
C SER A 30 2.01 -9.13 0.79
N ARG A 31 1.02 -9.55 0.01
CA ARG A 31 -0.28 -9.92 0.59
C ARG A 31 -0.14 -11.28 1.25
N SER A 32 -0.82 -11.47 2.37
CA SER A 32 -0.95 -12.79 2.98
C SER A 32 -1.99 -13.57 2.16
N ARG A 33 -1.56 -14.75 1.66
CA ARG A 33 -2.31 -15.79 0.93
C ARG A 33 -2.32 -15.70 -0.61
N GLY A 34 -1.20 -16.10 -1.21
CA GLY A 34 -1.08 -16.46 -2.63
C GLY A 34 0.35 -16.36 -3.12
N GLU A 35 1.04 -17.48 -3.33
CA GLU A 35 2.36 -17.49 -3.98
C GLU A 35 2.19 -17.63 -5.50
N GLY A 36 2.97 -16.86 -6.27
CA GLY A 36 3.03 -16.96 -7.72
C GLY A 36 1.74 -16.53 -8.45
N ARG A 37 1.17 -17.43 -9.26
CA ARG A 37 0.13 -17.15 -10.27
C ARG A 37 -1.19 -16.63 -9.70
N GLU A 38 -1.55 -17.02 -8.47
CA GLU A 38 -2.78 -16.54 -7.83
C GLU A 38 -2.71 -15.04 -7.49
N ASN A 39 -1.54 -14.55 -7.10
CA ASN A 39 -1.35 -13.13 -6.81
C ASN A 39 -1.43 -12.30 -8.11
N GLU A 40 -0.81 -12.78 -9.19
CA GLU A 40 -0.88 -12.12 -10.50
C GLU A 40 -2.33 -12.05 -11.04
N ILE A 41 -3.09 -13.14 -10.95
CA ILE A 41 -4.51 -13.16 -11.35
C ILE A 41 -5.33 -12.19 -10.50
N PHE A 42 -5.10 -12.14 -9.19
CA PHE A 42 -5.80 -11.22 -8.30
C PHE A 42 -5.48 -9.75 -8.64
N LEU A 43 -4.21 -9.44 -8.94
CA LEU A 43 -3.77 -8.11 -9.34
C LEU A 43 -4.43 -7.64 -10.63
N GLN A 44 -4.49 -8.51 -11.62
CA GLN A 44 -5.20 -8.21 -12.86
C GLN A 44 -6.70 -8.01 -12.61
N SER A 45 -7.30 -8.85 -11.76
CA SER A 45 -8.73 -8.78 -11.43
C SER A 45 -9.14 -7.47 -10.75
N TRP A 46 -8.24 -6.89 -9.93
CA TRP A 46 -8.52 -5.68 -9.14
C TRP A 46 -7.65 -4.47 -9.55
N LYS A 47 -7.06 -4.49 -10.74
CA LYS A 47 -6.17 -3.43 -11.23
C LYS A 47 -6.79 -2.03 -11.12
N HIS A 48 -8.07 -1.89 -11.48
CA HIS A 48 -8.77 -0.61 -11.41
C HIS A 48 -8.95 -0.10 -9.98
N PHE A 49 -9.12 -1.00 -9.00
CA PHE A 49 -9.18 -0.63 -7.60
C PHE A 49 -7.85 -0.02 -7.13
N PHE A 50 -6.74 -0.72 -7.38
CA PHE A 50 -5.41 -0.22 -7.00
C PHE A 50 -5.03 1.06 -7.75
N LEU A 51 -5.39 1.16 -9.04
CA LEU A 51 -5.21 2.39 -9.81
C LEU A 51 -6.05 3.54 -9.21
N GLY A 52 -7.28 3.26 -8.78
CA GLY A 52 -8.13 4.24 -8.09
C GLY A 52 -7.50 4.75 -6.79
N CYS A 53 -6.91 3.86 -5.99
CA CYS A 53 -6.16 4.24 -4.78
C CYS A 53 -4.97 5.17 -5.09
N PHE A 54 -4.29 4.96 -6.22
CA PHE A 54 -3.14 5.77 -6.60
C PHE A 54 -3.54 7.12 -7.21
N LEU A 55 -4.54 7.14 -8.10
CA LEU A 55 -4.93 8.34 -8.85
C LEU A 55 -5.79 9.32 -8.04
N ASN A 56 -6.51 8.84 -7.02
CA ASN A 56 -7.35 9.68 -6.16
C ASN A 56 -6.64 10.13 -4.87
N ALA A 57 -5.30 10.17 -4.88
CA ALA A 57 -4.50 10.63 -3.75
C ALA A 57 -3.66 11.85 -4.16
N HIS A 58 -3.58 12.84 -3.27
CA HIS A 58 -2.74 14.04 -3.44
C HIS A 58 -1.42 13.96 -2.66
N ALA A 59 -1.36 13.11 -1.64
CA ALA A 59 -0.14 12.85 -0.88
C ALA A 59 1.01 12.33 -1.78
N LYS A 60 2.25 12.49 -1.29
CA LYS A 60 3.46 11.97 -1.92
C LYS A 60 4.19 11.07 -0.95
N VAL A 61 4.68 9.93 -1.44
CA VAL A 61 5.54 9.02 -0.66
C VAL A 61 6.93 9.04 -1.27
N ASN A 62 7.86 9.66 -0.56
CA ASN A 62 9.22 9.92 -0.99
C ASN A 62 10.18 8.80 -0.54
N PRO A 63 11.27 8.56 -1.28
CA PRO A 63 12.37 7.73 -0.80
C PRO A 63 13.05 8.37 0.43
N PRO A 64 13.87 7.61 1.17
CA PRO A 64 14.77 8.18 2.18
C PRO A 64 15.66 9.28 1.60
N ASP A 65 16.00 10.27 2.41
CA ASP A 65 16.91 11.37 2.06
C ASP A 65 17.82 11.74 3.25
N ALA A 66 18.54 12.87 3.15
CA ALA A 66 19.48 13.32 4.17
C ALA A 66 18.82 13.59 5.54
N GLU A 67 17.53 13.91 5.56
CA GLU A 67 16.77 14.22 6.78
C GLU A 67 15.89 13.03 7.22
N HIS A 68 15.55 12.13 6.31
CA HIS A 68 14.65 11.01 6.54
C HIS A 68 15.32 9.66 6.23
N PHE A 69 15.68 8.91 7.27
CA PHE A 69 16.29 7.58 7.14
C PHE A 69 15.37 6.52 6.52
N LEU A 70 14.06 6.74 6.54
CA LEU A 70 13.03 5.85 5.97
C LEU A 70 12.21 6.60 4.93
N ARG A 71 11.45 5.86 4.12
CA ARG A 71 10.42 6.48 3.26
C ARG A 71 9.46 7.29 4.11
N TYR A 72 9.11 8.48 3.64
CA TYR A 72 8.25 9.39 4.37
C TYR A 72 7.15 9.92 3.45
N ALA A 73 6.07 10.40 4.05
CA ALA A 73 4.94 10.97 3.34
C ALA A 73 4.88 12.49 3.51
N ILE A 74 4.47 13.18 2.45
CA ILE A 74 4.06 14.58 2.48
C ILE A 74 2.57 14.64 2.10
N GLY A 75 1.76 15.27 2.94
CA GLY A 75 0.31 15.33 2.77
C GLY A 75 -0.44 14.46 3.77
N ASP A 76 -1.66 14.07 3.43
CA ASP A 76 -2.51 13.27 4.32
C ASP A 76 -1.97 11.84 4.48
N PRO A 77 -1.81 11.33 5.71
CA PRO A 77 -1.28 9.99 5.96
C PRO A 77 -2.20 8.86 5.45
N THR A 78 -3.51 9.10 5.36
CA THR A 78 -4.48 8.13 4.82
C THR A 78 -4.27 7.96 3.32
N GLU A 79 -4.11 9.06 2.60
CA GLU A 79 -3.79 9.03 1.17
C GLU A 79 -2.43 8.38 0.90
N ALA A 80 -1.43 8.68 1.73
CA ALA A 80 -0.12 8.03 1.65
C ALA A 80 -0.21 6.50 1.84
N ALA A 81 -1.05 6.04 2.77
CA ALA A 81 -1.31 4.62 2.97
C ALA A 81 -1.95 3.94 1.75
N LEU A 82 -2.85 4.64 1.04
CA LEU A 82 -3.47 4.15 -0.20
C LEU A 82 -2.48 4.10 -1.37
N ILE A 83 -1.57 5.07 -1.47
CA ILE A 83 -0.48 5.06 -2.47
C ILE A 83 0.45 3.85 -2.22
N VAL A 84 0.81 3.59 -0.96
CA VAL A 84 1.66 2.44 -0.61
C VAL A 84 0.95 1.11 -0.89
N LEU A 85 -0.35 1.02 -0.59
CA LEU A 85 -1.17 -0.14 -0.96
C LEU A 85 -1.14 -0.38 -2.47
N ALA A 86 -1.30 0.67 -3.28
CA ALA A 86 -1.28 0.56 -4.74
C ALA A 86 0.11 0.16 -5.27
N LYS A 87 1.20 0.58 -4.63
CA LYS A 87 2.57 0.20 -5.00
C LYS A 87 2.94 -1.24 -4.62
N LYS A 88 2.28 -1.82 -3.60
CA LYS A 88 2.41 -3.23 -3.22
C LYS A 88 1.62 -4.17 -4.14
N ALA A 89 0.77 -3.61 -5.01
CA ALA A 89 -0.02 -4.34 -5.98
C ALA A 89 0.83 -4.62 -7.23
#